data_AF-A0A7X6CK82-F1
#
_entry.id   AF-A0A7X6CK82-F1
#
_cell.length_a   1.000
_cell.length_b   1.000
_cell.length_c   1.000
_cell.angle_alpha   90.00
_cell.angle_beta   90.00
_cell.angle_gamma   90.00
#
_symmetry.space_group_name_H-M   'P 1'
#
loop_
_entity.id
_entity.type
_entity.pdbx_description
1 polymer ?
#
loop_
_entity_poly.entity_id
_entity_poly.type
_entity_poly.pdbx_seq_one_letter_code
_entity_poly.pdbx_strand_id
1 'polypeptide(L)'
;MDIQQVLKLADDLAFTKTGKHLSSLQETILTGVWSSQKYGEIATTCNCTEEHVKKVASEIWQLLSEALGEPVNKSNFKSTLKRLHISIVSSTVEKNSVQIGSVNVCGDTSHSPKTPKDRSPSPSETTKSPIRQDLR
;
A
#
# COMPACT_ATOMS: atom_id res chain seq x y z
N MET A 1 -11.41 9.93 2.31
CA MET A 1 -12.23 9.08 1.43
C MET A 1 -13.34 8.50 2.27
N ASP A 2 -14.57 8.79 1.89
CA ASP A 2 -15.78 8.31 2.57
C ASP A 2 -16.07 6.84 2.21
N ILE A 3 -16.84 6.13 3.03
CA ILE A 3 -17.18 4.73 2.78
C ILE A 3 -18.00 4.52 1.50
N GLN A 4 -18.87 5.47 1.15
CA GLN A 4 -19.65 5.39 -0.10
C GLN A 4 -18.73 5.48 -1.32
N GLN A 5 -17.69 6.32 -1.26
CA GLN A 5 -16.69 6.40 -2.32
C GLN A 5 -15.89 5.10 -2.45
N VAL A 6 -15.62 4.44 -1.33
CA VAL A 6 -14.88 3.17 -1.29
C VAL A 6 -15.69 2.05 -1.94
N LEU A 7 -16.97 1.93 -1.56
CA LEU A 7 -17.86 0.95 -2.14
C LEU A 7 -18.05 1.19 -3.63
N LYS A 8 -18.29 2.44 -4.04
CA LYS A 8 -18.42 2.79 -5.46
C LYS A 8 -17.17 2.43 -6.26
N LEU A 9 -15.98 2.78 -5.76
CA LEU A 9 -14.73 2.48 -6.46
C LEU A 9 -14.48 0.98 -6.57
N ALA A 10 -14.75 0.21 -5.51
CA ALA A 10 -14.62 -1.24 -5.53
C ALA A 10 -15.65 -1.90 -6.46
N ASP A 11 -16.87 -1.37 -6.51
CA ASP A 11 -17.93 -1.82 -7.39
C ASP A 11 -17.62 -1.54 -8.87
N ASP A 12 -17.15 -0.35 -9.20
CA ASP A 12 -16.69 0.01 -10.54
C ASP A 12 -15.55 -0.91 -11.02
N LEU A 13 -14.61 -1.26 -10.13
CA LEU A 13 -13.53 -2.22 -10.42
C LEU A 13 -14.08 -3.63 -10.67
N ALA A 14 -15.01 -4.10 -9.83
CA ALA A 14 -15.65 -5.40 -9.99
C ALA A 14 -16.42 -5.50 -11.30
N PHE A 15 -17.21 -4.47 -11.61
CA PHE A 15 -17.99 -4.39 -12.85
C PHE A 15 -17.08 -4.33 -14.08
N THR A 16 -16.02 -3.53 -14.05
CA THR A 16 -15.07 -3.44 -15.17
C THR A 16 -14.38 -4.79 -15.43
N LYS A 17 -14.05 -5.54 -14.38
CA LYS A 17 -13.32 -6.81 -14.50
C LYS A 17 -14.22 -8.01 -14.84
N THR A 18 -15.47 -8.03 -14.36
CA THR A 18 -16.35 -9.21 -14.42
C THR A 18 -17.68 -8.98 -15.12
N GLY A 19 -18.04 -7.72 -15.41
CA GLY A 19 -19.37 -7.32 -15.89
C GLY A 19 -20.46 -7.40 -14.81
N LYS A 20 -20.10 -7.62 -13.54
CA LYS A 20 -21.04 -7.77 -12.42
C LYS A 20 -20.69 -6.81 -11.29
N HIS A 21 -21.73 -6.25 -10.69
CA HIS A 21 -21.64 -5.43 -9.48
C HIS A 21 -21.41 -6.30 -8.23
N LEU A 22 -20.92 -5.68 -7.18
CA LEU A 22 -20.76 -6.30 -5.88
C LEU A 22 -22.13 -6.70 -5.30
N SER A 23 -22.15 -7.86 -4.66
CA SER A 23 -23.30 -8.28 -3.85
C SER A 23 -23.34 -7.53 -2.52
N SER A 24 -24.52 -7.48 -1.90
CA SER A 24 -24.71 -6.90 -0.57
C SER A 24 -23.78 -7.49 0.50
N LEU A 25 -23.48 -8.79 0.41
CA LEU A 25 -22.51 -9.43 1.31
C LEU A 25 -21.09 -8.92 1.06
N GLN A 26 -20.67 -8.77 -0.20
CA GLN A 26 -19.35 -8.23 -0.52
C GLN A 26 -19.21 -6.78 -0.06
N GLU A 27 -20.23 -5.95 -0.28
CA GLU A 27 -20.28 -4.57 0.23
C GLU A 27 -20.19 -4.51 1.76
N THR A 28 -20.91 -5.40 2.45
CA THR A 28 -20.86 -5.50 3.91
C THR A 28 -19.45 -5.86 4.40
N ILE A 29 -18.79 -6.81 3.74
CA ILE A 29 -17.42 -7.20 4.05
C ILE A 29 -16.45 -6.03 3.83
N LEU A 30 -16.53 -5.35 2.69
CA LEU A 30 -15.70 -4.19 2.39
C LEU A 30 -15.91 -3.07 3.42
N THR A 31 -17.16 -2.85 3.82
CA THR A 31 -17.53 -1.85 4.83
C THR A 31 -16.93 -2.16 6.20
N GLY A 32 -17.08 -3.40 6.65
CA GLY A 32 -16.50 -3.85 7.91
C GLY A 32 -14.97 -3.76 7.90
N VAL A 33 -14.32 -4.22 6.83
CA VAL A 33 -12.85 -4.15 6.70
C VAL A 33 -12.36 -2.71 6.67
N TRP A 34 -13.03 -1.80 5.95
CA TRP A 34 -12.69 -0.38 5.94
C TRP A 34 -12.78 0.27 7.33
N SER A 35 -13.75 -0.20 8.12
CA SER A 35 -14.00 0.18 9.52
C SER A 35 -13.17 -0.62 10.53
N SER A 36 -12.18 -1.40 10.06
CA SER A 36 -11.28 -2.20 10.90
C SER A 36 -11.95 -3.31 11.72
N GLN A 37 -13.13 -3.76 11.33
CA GLN A 37 -13.81 -4.89 11.96
C GLN A 37 -13.11 -6.23 11.67
N LYS A 38 -13.26 -7.16 12.60
CA LYS A 38 -12.86 -8.57 12.43
C LYS A 38 -13.90 -9.31 11.59
N TYR A 39 -13.49 -10.38 10.91
CA TYR A 39 -14.43 -11.17 10.12
C TYR A 39 -15.54 -11.80 10.97
N GLY A 40 -15.26 -12.16 12.22
CA GLY A 40 -16.29 -12.63 13.15
C GLY A 40 -17.36 -11.57 13.48
N GLU A 41 -16.98 -10.30 13.60
CA GLU A 41 -17.95 -9.21 13.85
C GLU A 41 -18.83 -8.95 12.62
N ILE A 42 -18.22 -9.00 11.43
CA ILE A 42 -18.93 -8.91 10.15
C ILE A 42 -19.87 -10.10 9.99
N ALA A 43 -19.42 -11.31 10.36
CA ALA A 43 -20.19 -12.55 10.33
C ALA A 43 -21.46 -12.45 11.20
N THR A 44 -21.34 -11.91 12.40
CA THR A 44 -22.49 -11.61 13.26
C THR A 44 -23.47 -10.64 12.61
N THR A 45 -22.96 -9.63 11.89
CA THR A 45 -23.81 -8.60 11.24
C THR A 45 -24.62 -9.18 10.07
N CYS A 46 -24.04 -10.10 9.29
CA CYS A 46 -24.73 -10.78 8.17
C CYS A 46 -25.51 -12.03 8.61
N ASN A 47 -25.56 -12.37 9.91
CA ASN A 47 -26.05 -13.67 10.40
C ASN A 47 -25.43 -14.86 9.65
N CYS A 48 -24.13 -14.79 9.38
CA CYS A 48 -23.39 -15.79 8.62
C CYS A 48 -22.17 -16.31 9.40
N THR A 49 -21.48 -17.35 8.92
CA THR A 49 -20.30 -17.89 9.63
C THR A 49 -19.05 -17.10 9.28
N GLU A 50 -18.10 -17.01 10.22
CA GLU A 50 -16.81 -16.35 9.95
C GLU A 50 -16.05 -17.01 8.80
N GLU A 51 -16.16 -18.34 8.66
CA GLU A 51 -15.57 -19.08 7.55
C GLU A 51 -16.18 -18.68 6.20
N HIS A 52 -17.50 -18.52 6.14
CA HIS A 52 -18.17 -18.03 4.93
C HIS A 52 -17.71 -16.62 4.56
N VAL A 53 -17.62 -15.71 5.55
CA VAL A 53 -17.08 -14.36 5.35
C VAL A 53 -15.65 -14.41 4.83
N LYS A 54 -14.77 -15.25 5.40
CA LYS A 54 -13.39 -15.41 4.95
C LYS A 54 -13.30 -15.90 3.51
N LYS A 55 -14.15 -16.85 3.13
CA LYS A 55 -14.22 -17.36 1.76
C LYS A 55 -14.58 -16.24 0.78
N VAL A 56 -15.69 -15.54 1.03
CA VAL A 56 -16.13 -14.43 0.16
C VAL A 56 -15.10 -13.29 0.14
N ALA A 57 -14.50 -12.97 1.29
CA ALA A 57 -13.43 -11.97 1.36
C ALA A 57 -12.22 -12.35 0.50
N SER A 58 -11.83 -13.63 0.46
CA SER A 58 -10.73 -14.09 -0.38
C SER A 58 -11.02 -13.87 -1.87
N GLU A 59 -12.25 -14.08 -2.30
CA GLU A 59 -12.71 -13.84 -3.68
C GLU A 59 -12.64 -12.34 -4.02
N ILE A 60 -13.05 -11.47 -3.08
CA ILE A 60 -12.93 -10.02 -3.25
C ILE A 60 -11.46 -9.61 -3.43
N TRP A 61 -10.55 -10.13 -2.60
CA TRP A 61 -9.14 -9.78 -2.68
C TRP A 61 -8.50 -10.25 -3.99
N GLN A 62 -8.84 -11.45 -4.47
CA GLN A 62 -8.40 -11.92 -5.79
C GLN A 62 -8.92 -11.02 -6.89
N LEU A 63 -10.23 -10.74 -6.90
CA LEU A 63 -10.86 -9.87 -7.89
C LEU A 63 -10.20 -8.48 -7.96
N LEU A 64 -10.03 -7.83 -6.81
CA LEU A 64 -9.40 -6.50 -6.76
C LEU A 64 -7.94 -6.56 -7.16
N SER A 65 -7.22 -7.63 -6.81
CA SER A 65 -5.82 -7.80 -7.22
C SER A 65 -5.70 -7.90 -8.73
N GLU A 66 -6.56 -8.70 -9.36
CA GLU A 66 -6.59 -8.84 -10.81
C GLU A 66 -7.03 -7.55 -11.50
N ALA A 67 -8.00 -6.82 -10.94
CA ALA A 67 -8.49 -5.57 -11.52
C ALA A 67 -7.46 -4.45 -11.46
N LEU A 68 -6.64 -4.40 -10.40
CA LEU A 68 -5.62 -3.37 -10.18
C LEU A 68 -4.23 -3.77 -10.69
N GLY A 69 -4.01 -5.04 -11.00
CA GLY A 69 -2.71 -5.56 -11.40
C GLY A 69 -1.67 -5.57 -10.26
N GLU A 70 -2.12 -5.53 -9.00
CA GLU A 70 -1.25 -5.56 -7.82
C GLU A 70 -1.87 -6.38 -6.68
N PRO A 71 -1.09 -6.96 -5.76
CA PRO A 71 -1.63 -7.76 -4.67
C PRO A 71 -2.47 -6.91 -3.70
N VAL A 72 -3.75 -7.26 -3.56
CA VAL A 72 -4.69 -6.69 -2.58
C VAL A 72 -5.05 -7.74 -1.54
N ASN A 73 -5.14 -7.32 -0.29
CA ASN A 73 -5.57 -8.12 0.85
C ASN A 73 -6.20 -7.22 1.92
N LYS A 74 -6.71 -7.83 3.00
CA LYS A 74 -7.35 -7.09 4.10
C LYS A 74 -6.50 -5.94 4.66
N SER A 75 -5.18 -6.14 4.84
CA SER A 75 -4.34 -5.15 5.52
C SER A 75 -3.96 -3.97 4.63
N ASN A 76 -3.84 -4.18 3.32
CA ASN A 76 -3.46 -3.12 2.37
C ASN A 76 -4.64 -2.50 1.61
N PHE A 77 -5.83 -3.11 1.63
CA PHE A 77 -7.02 -2.64 0.91
C PHE A 77 -7.28 -1.14 1.11
N LYS A 78 -7.25 -0.68 2.37
CA LYS A 78 -7.52 0.73 2.72
C LYS A 78 -6.47 1.68 2.13
N SER A 79 -5.19 1.33 2.19
CA SER A 79 -4.12 2.13 1.59
C SER A 79 -4.19 2.13 0.06
N THR A 80 -4.48 0.96 -0.54
CA THR A 80 -4.57 0.80 -1.99
C THR A 80 -5.67 1.67 -2.57
N LEU A 81 -6.88 1.63 -2.01
CA LEU A 81 -7.98 2.46 -2.51
C LEU A 81 -7.76 3.96 -2.27
N LYS A 82 -7.17 4.35 -1.15
CA LYS A 82 -6.82 5.77 -0.92
C LYS A 82 -5.83 6.26 -1.98
N ARG A 83 -4.80 5.48 -2.29
CA ARG A 83 -3.83 5.82 -3.34
C ARG A 83 -4.49 5.90 -4.70
N LEU A 84 -5.35 4.94 -5.04
CA LEU A 84 -6.09 4.94 -6.29
C LEU A 84 -6.98 6.18 -6.43
N HIS A 85 -7.73 6.52 -5.38
CA HIS A 85 -8.57 7.71 -5.35
C HIS A 85 -7.76 9.00 -5.53
N ILE A 86 -6.61 9.13 -4.87
CA ILE A 86 -5.72 10.28 -5.07
C ILE A 86 -5.21 10.34 -6.51
N SER A 87 -4.81 9.21 -7.09
CA SER A 87 -4.35 9.14 -8.49
C SER A 87 -5.43 9.60 -9.47
N ILE A 88 -6.67 9.15 -9.28
CA ILE A 88 -7.83 9.55 -10.10
C ILE A 88 -8.10 11.05 -9.94
N VAL A 89 -8.13 11.57 -8.71
CA VAL A 89 -8.37 13.00 -8.49
C VAL A 89 -7.25 13.87 -9.07
N SER A 90 -5.98 13.50 -8.87
CA SER A 90 -4.85 14.25 -9.42
C SER A 90 -4.85 14.28 -10.94
N SER A 91 -5.17 13.15 -11.60
CA SER A 91 -5.27 13.10 -13.07
C SER A 91 -6.46 13.88 -13.63
N THR A 92 -7.53 14.12 -12.83
CA THR A 92 -8.62 15.03 -13.22
C THR A 92 -8.27 16.51 -13.08
N VAL A 93 -7.34 16.88 -12.20
CA VAL A 93 -6.91 18.29 -12.01
C VAL A 93 -6.06 18.78 -13.17
N GLU A 94 -5.29 17.91 -13.85
CA GLU A 94 -4.51 18.31 -15.03
C GLU A 94 -5.36 18.67 -16.27
N LYS A 95 -6.65 18.31 -16.29
CA LYS A 95 -7.56 18.66 -17.41
C LYS A 95 -8.33 19.96 -17.18
N ASN A 96 -8.29 20.54 -15.98
CA ASN A 96 -8.81 21.88 -15.71
C ASN A 96 -7.64 22.82 -15.39
N SER A 97 -7.04 23.37 -16.44
CA SER A 97 -5.98 24.38 -16.38
C SER A 97 -6.26 25.49 -15.36
N VAL A 98 -5.55 25.46 -14.24
CA VAL A 98 -5.18 26.68 -13.51
C VAL A 98 -3.67 26.80 -13.64
N GLN A 99 -3.26 27.81 -14.41
CA GLN A 99 -1.87 28.19 -14.62
C GLN A 99 -1.32 28.70 -13.28
N ILE A 100 -0.84 27.80 -12.41
CA ILE A 100 -0.09 28.17 -11.22
C ILE A 100 1.35 28.35 -11.66
N GLY A 101 1.78 29.61 -11.73
CA GLY A 101 3.12 29.99 -12.14
C GLY A 101 4.21 29.26 -11.35
N SER A 102 5.16 28.70 -12.10
CA SER A 102 6.56 28.46 -11.72
C SER A 102 6.87 28.58 -10.23
N VAL A 103 6.67 27.50 -9.47
CA VAL A 103 7.36 27.32 -8.19
C VAL A 103 8.75 26.75 -8.50
N ASN A 104 9.73 27.65 -8.59
CA ASN A 104 11.14 27.28 -8.55
C ASN A 104 11.44 26.63 -7.20
N VAL A 105 11.44 25.30 -7.14
CA VAL A 105 12.04 24.56 -6.04
C VAL A 105 13.54 24.78 -6.15
N CYS A 106 14.05 25.69 -5.34
CA CYS A 106 15.46 26.01 -5.23
C CYS A 106 16.23 24.75 -4.86
N GLY A 107 16.86 24.13 -5.86
CA GLY A 107 17.90 23.14 -5.67
C GLY A 107 19.21 23.86 -5.50
N ASP A 108 19.68 23.98 -4.25
CA ASP A 108 21.11 24.24 -4.03
C ASP A 108 21.85 22.91 -4.07
N THR A 109 22.38 22.62 -5.25
CA THR A 109 23.53 21.76 -5.40
C THR A 109 24.75 22.57 -4.96
N SER A 110 25.46 22.12 -3.94
CA SER A 110 26.87 22.48 -3.75
C SER A 110 27.66 21.22 -3.45
N HIS A 111 27.86 20.43 -4.52
CA HIS A 111 29.04 19.59 -4.63
C HIS A 111 30.28 20.49 -4.74
N SER A 112 31.26 20.29 -3.86
CA SER A 112 32.63 20.75 -4.09
C SER A 112 33.52 19.53 -4.33
N PRO A 113 34.16 19.40 -5.51
CA PRO A 113 35.19 18.39 -5.75
C PRO A 113 36.59 19.02 -5.83
N LYS A 114 37.61 18.36 -5.24
CA LYS A 114 38.85 17.89 -5.91
C LYS A 114 39.87 17.25 -4.96
N THR A 115 40.50 16.20 -5.51
CA THR A 115 41.42 15.11 -5.07
C THR A 115 42.95 15.49 -5.08
N PRO A 116 43.97 14.58 -5.17
CA PRO A 116 44.58 13.61 -4.22
C PRO A 116 46.16 13.65 -4.14
N LYS A 117 46.84 13.01 -3.15
CA LYS A 117 48.07 12.13 -3.24
C LYS A 117 49.00 12.06 -2.00
N ASP A 118 49.37 10.81 -1.68
CA ASP A 118 50.63 10.20 -1.20
C ASP A 118 51.43 10.72 0.02
N ARG A 119 51.49 9.86 1.06
CA ARG A 119 52.77 9.28 1.54
C ARG A 119 52.56 8.05 2.44
N SER A 120 53.09 6.91 1.99
CA SER A 120 53.55 5.76 2.79
C SER A 120 54.81 6.13 3.61
N PRO A 121 55.28 5.37 4.65
CA PRO A 121 55.26 3.90 4.76
C PRO A 121 54.97 3.26 6.14
N SER A 122 54.64 1.95 6.07
CA SER A 122 54.61 0.88 7.11
C SER A 122 55.93 0.76 7.92
N PRO A 123 56.05 -0.02 9.05
CA PRO A 123 55.56 -1.41 9.16
C PRO A 123 55.17 -1.99 10.56
N SER A 124 54.38 -3.08 10.50
CA SER A 124 54.33 -4.26 11.40
C SER A 124 53.84 -4.04 12.86
N GLU A 125 53.08 -4.91 13.53
CA GLU A 125 53.11 -6.37 13.65
C GLU A 125 51.76 -6.91 14.18
N THR A 126 51.34 -8.09 13.70
CA THR A 126 51.04 -9.32 14.49
C THR A 126 50.13 -9.15 15.72
N THR A 127 49.01 -9.85 16.00
CA THR A 127 48.39 -11.11 15.58
C THR A 127 47.41 -11.50 16.70
N LYS A 128 46.42 -12.36 16.36
CA LYS A 128 45.65 -13.30 17.23
C LYS A 128 44.43 -12.80 18.01
N SER A 129 43.26 -13.21 17.51
CA SER A 129 42.23 -13.90 18.31
C SER A 129 42.76 -15.25 18.84
N PRO A 130 42.30 -15.79 19.98
CA PRO A 130 41.14 -16.71 19.99
C PRO A 130 40.24 -16.66 21.27
N ILE A 131 38.91 -16.83 21.16
CA ILE A 131 38.04 -18.01 21.48
C ILE A 131 37.99 -18.49 22.97
N ARG A 132 36.74 -18.67 23.49
CA ARG A 132 36.24 -19.50 24.64
C ARG A 132 36.50 -18.94 26.05
N GLN A 133 35.76 -19.22 27.14
CA GLN A 133 34.55 -19.96 27.51
C GLN A 133 34.21 -19.56 28.97
N ASP A 134 32.96 -19.78 29.38
CA ASP A 134 32.51 -20.16 30.73
C ASP A 134 32.41 -19.19 31.95
N LEU A 135 31.24 -19.37 32.59
CA LEU A 135 30.90 -19.33 34.01
C LEU A 135 30.84 -17.99 34.80
N ARG A 136 29.59 -17.58 35.12
CA ARG A 136 29.14 -17.50 36.53
C ARG A 136 27.64 -17.64 36.66
#